data_AF-A0A957UNA6-F1
#
_entry.id   AF-A0A957UNA6-F1
#
_cell.length_a   1.000
_cell.length_b   1.000
_cell.length_c   1.000
_cell.angle_alpha   90.00
_cell.angle_beta   90.00
_cell.angle_gamma   90.00
#
_symmetry.space_group_name_H-M   'P 1'
#
loop_
_entity.id
_entity.type
_entity.pdbx_description
1 polymer ?
#
loop_
_entity_poly.entity_id
_entity_poly.type
_entity_poly.pdbx_seq_one_letter_code
_entity_poly.pdbx_strand_id
1 'polypeptide(L)'
;PWALFLSFVCPHPPYIAPPELYDRYPLDQIPMPPQWRTADWPDHPAMAYFRRFFGFDPQFAEREIRRMNAAYYGACTWLDQQIGRVLSALD
;
A
#
# COMPACT_ATOMS: atom_id res chain seq x y z
N PRO A 1 -37.40 -2.95 -2.93
CA PRO A 1 -36.07 -3.57 -2.68
C PRO A 1 -35.07 -3.01 -3.70
N TRP A 2 -33.83 -2.76 -3.29
CA TRP A 2 -32.77 -2.28 -4.16
C TRP A 2 -31.49 -3.09 -3.93
N ALA A 3 -30.59 -3.07 -4.92
CA ALA A 3 -29.25 -3.62 -4.83
C ALA A 3 -28.26 -2.65 -5.47
N LEU A 4 -27.14 -2.37 -4.79
CA LEU A 4 -26.07 -1.49 -5.26
C LEU A 4 -24.74 -2.25 -5.21
N PHE A 5 -24.00 -2.22 -6.31
CA PHE A 5 -22.60 -2.65 -6.36
C PHE A 5 -21.70 -1.42 -6.35
N LEU A 6 -20.86 -1.30 -5.33
CA LEU A 6 -19.91 -0.21 -5.17
C LEU A 6 -18.49 -0.78 -5.15
N SER A 7 -17.67 -0.39 -6.13
CA SER A 7 -16.30 -0.85 -6.28
C SER A 7 -15.33 0.31 -6.07
N PHE A 8 -14.57 0.26 -4.99
CA PHE A 8 -13.51 1.23 -4.71
C PHE A 8 -12.19 0.77 -5.36
N VAL A 9 -11.44 1.71 -5.94
CA VAL A 9 -10.16 1.44 -6.62
C VAL A 9 -8.98 1.44 -5.65
N CYS A 10 -8.99 2.31 -4.62
CA CYS A 10 -7.98 2.31 -3.57
C CYS A 10 -8.01 0.97 -2.81
N PRO A 11 -6.86 0.46 -2.34
CA PRO A 11 -5.53 1.07 -2.30
C PRO A 11 -4.62 0.66 -3.47
N HIS A 12 -5.17 0.38 -4.67
CA HIS A 12 -4.36 0.05 -5.85
C HIS A 12 -3.40 1.21 -6.20
N PRO A 13 -2.17 0.94 -6.68
CA PRO A 13 -1.25 1.99 -7.11
C PRO A 13 -1.85 2.88 -8.23
N PRO A 14 -1.42 4.14 -8.36
CA PRO A 14 -0.34 4.80 -7.62
C PRO A 14 -0.69 5.06 -6.16
N TYR A 15 0.26 4.82 -5.25
CA TYR A 15 0.06 5.01 -3.81
C TYR A 15 0.12 6.50 -3.46
N ILE A 16 -1.04 7.13 -3.39
CA ILE A 16 -1.20 8.55 -3.06
C ILE A 16 -2.26 8.65 -1.97
N ALA A 17 -1.89 9.29 -0.85
CA ALA A 17 -2.79 9.56 0.26
C ALA A 17 -2.91 11.07 0.47
N PRO A 18 -4.05 11.57 0.99
CA PRO A 18 -4.13 12.93 1.53
C PRO A 18 -3.01 13.17 2.57
N PRO A 19 -2.38 14.35 2.60
CA PRO A 19 -1.25 14.63 3.49
C PRO A 19 -1.55 14.30 4.95
N GLU A 20 -2.73 14.66 5.44
CA GLU A 20 -3.16 14.41 6.81
C GLU A 20 -3.32 12.92 7.14
N LEU A 21 -3.53 12.06 6.15
CA LEU A 21 -3.59 10.61 6.33
C LEU A 21 -2.22 9.96 6.13
N TYR A 22 -1.37 10.53 5.27
CA TYR A 22 0.03 10.13 5.15
C TYR A 22 0.79 10.34 6.46
N ASP A 23 0.62 11.52 7.06
CA ASP A 23 1.33 11.92 8.29
C ASP A 23 0.89 11.13 9.54
N ARG A 24 -0.24 10.42 9.48
CA ARG A 24 -0.67 9.47 10.54
C ARG A 24 0.22 8.25 10.65
N TYR A 25 1.09 8.02 9.68
CA TYR A 25 1.96 6.85 9.60
C TYR A 25 3.45 7.25 9.61
N PRO A 26 4.03 7.56 10.79
CA PRO A 26 5.43 7.93 10.91
C PRO A 26 6.36 6.85 10.34
N LEU A 27 7.33 7.27 9.52
CA LEU A 27 8.18 6.34 8.75
C LEU A 27 8.99 5.39 9.64
N ASP A 28 9.41 5.82 10.82
CA ASP A 28 10.15 5.05 11.81
C ASP A 28 9.30 3.96 12.48
N GLN A 29 7.97 4.09 12.44
CA GLN A 29 7.02 3.12 13.00
C GLN A 29 6.48 2.13 11.96
N ILE A 30 6.74 2.36 10.67
CA ILE A 30 6.36 1.44 9.60
C ILE A 30 7.17 0.13 9.71
N PRO A 31 6.54 -1.05 9.79
CA PRO A 31 7.29 -2.30 9.73
C PRO A 31 7.87 -2.50 8.32
N MET A 32 9.09 -3.04 8.25
CA MET A 32 9.64 -3.47 6.96
C MET A 32 8.95 -4.76 6.51
N PRO A 33 8.68 -4.91 5.20
CA PRO A 33 8.10 -6.15 4.70
C PRO A 33 9.08 -7.32 4.92
N PRO A 34 8.57 -8.56 5.03
CA PRO A 34 9.42 -9.74 5.02
C PRO A 34 10.31 -9.75 3.77
N GLN A 35 11.55 -10.25 3.90
CA GLN A 35 12.47 -10.40 2.78
C GLN A 35 12.74 -9.09 2.00
N TRP A 36 12.69 -7.93 2.66
CA TRP A 36 12.91 -6.65 1.99
C TRP A 36 14.36 -6.43 1.54
N ARG A 37 15.33 -7.09 2.20
CA ARG A 37 16.76 -7.00 1.87
C ARG A 37 17.12 -8.01 0.80
N THR A 38 17.97 -7.63 -0.14
CA THR A 38 18.46 -8.54 -1.19
C THR A 38 19.07 -9.82 -0.65
N ALA A 39 19.74 -9.77 0.51
CA ALA A 39 20.31 -10.94 1.17
C ALA A 39 19.25 -11.98 1.62
N ASP A 40 18.01 -11.56 1.80
CA ASP A 40 16.88 -12.40 2.23
C ASP A 40 16.00 -12.85 1.05
N TRP A 41 16.33 -12.45 -0.19
CA TRP A 41 15.50 -12.76 -1.36
C TRP A 41 15.57 -14.25 -1.72
N PRO A 42 14.43 -14.87 -2.08
CA PRO A 42 14.44 -16.25 -2.55
C PRO A 42 15.18 -16.38 -3.89
N ASP A 43 15.99 -17.42 -3.99
CA ASP A 43 16.67 -17.85 -5.21
C ASP A 43 15.75 -18.77 -6.02
N HIS A 44 14.83 -18.14 -6.76
CA HIS A 44 13.92 -18.83 -7.68
C HIS A 44 13.80 -18.05 -8.99
N PRO A 45 13.93 -18.68 -10.18
CA PRO A 45 13.93 -17.98 -11.47
C PRO A 45 12.69 -17.10 -11.70
N ALA A 46 11.50 -17.56 -11.31
CA ALA A 46 10.28 -16.76 -11.41
C ALA A 46 10.32 -15.51 -10.52
N MET A 47 10.90 -15.59 -9.32
CA MET A 47 11.00 -14.45 -8.41
C MET A 47 12.03 -13.43 -8.93
N ALA A 48 13.15 -13.90 -9.48
CA ALA A 48 14.12 -13.04 -10.17
C ALA A 48 13.48 -12.32 -11.37
N TYR A 49 12.69 -13.04 -12.17
CA TYR A 49 11.93 -12.44 -13.28
C TYR A 49 10.96 -11.36 -12.79
N PHE A 50 10.14 -11.63 -11.76
CA PHE A 50 9.19 -10.65 -11.25
C PHE A 50 9.88 -9.40 -10.69
N ARG A 51 10.97 -9.55 -9.95
CA ARG A 51 11.73 -8.40 -9.44
C ARG A 51 12.25 -7.54 -10.58
N ARG A 52 12.83 -8.14 -11.63
CA ARG A 52 13.28 -7.40 -12.81
C ARG A 52 12.12 -6.75 -13.57
N PHE A 53 11.02 -7.48 -13.77
CA PHE A 53 9.85 -7.02 -14.53
C PHE A 53 9.17 -5.83 -13.86
N PHE A 54 9.01 -5.87 -12.54
CA PHE A 54 8.40 -4.79 -11.76
C PHE A 54 9.40 -3.71 -11.31
N GLY A 55 10.68 -3.83 -11.68
CA GLY A 55 11.70 -2.84 -11.34
C GLY A 55 12.08 -2.80 -9.84
N PHE A 56 11.99 -3.94 -9.15
CA PHE A 56 12.40 -4.12 -7.76
C PHE A 56 13.88 -4.55 -7.61
N ASP A 57 14.59 -4.67 -8.74
CA ASP A 57 16.01 -4.97 -8.83
C ASP A 57 16.71 -3.85 -9.63
N PRO A 58 17.59 -3.03 -9.02
CA PRO A 58 18.14 -3.17 -7.67
C PRO A 58 17.14 -2.83 -6.56
N GLN A 59 17.43 -3.30 -5.34
CA GLN A 59 16.63 -3.04 -4.15
C GLN A 59 16.46 -1.53 -3.89
N PHE A 60 15.24 -1.10 -3.56
CA PHE A 60 14.96 0.26 -3.08
C PHE A 60 15.58 0.56 -1.72
N ALA A 61 15.86 1.84 -1.47
CA ALA A 61 16.32 2.26 -0.15
C ALA A 61 15.22 2.04 0.91
N GLU A 62 15.62 1.74 2.14
CA GLU A 62 14.69 1.52 3.25
C GLU A 62 13.69 2.68 3.42
N ARG A 63 14.17 3.92 3.27
CA ARG A 63 13.33 5.12 3.34
C ARG A 63 12.26 5.14 2.25
N GLU A 64 12.56 4.67 1.04
CA GLU A 64 11.61 4.64 -0.07
C GLU A 64 10.50 3.62 0.18
N ILE A 65 10.87 2.42 0.65
CA ILE A 65 9.92 1.37 1.03
C ILE A 65 8.99 1.86 2.15
N ARG A 66 9.55 2.52 3.19
CA ARG A 66 8.76 3.11 4.28
C ARG A 66 7.80 4.18 3.77
N ARG A 67 8.25 5.07 2.88
CA ARG A 67 7.40 6.13 2.30
C ARG A 67 6.26 5.54 1.48
N MET A 68 6.54 4.52 0.66
CA MET A 68 5.53 3.82 -0.12
C MET A 68 4.49 3.16 0.80
N ASN A 69 4.93 2.46 1.83
CA ASN A 69 4.04 1.80 2.79
C ASN A 69 3.19 2.81 3.59
N ALA A 70 3.75 3.95 4.01
CA ALA A 70 2.99 5.01 4.65
C ALA A 70 1.89 5.58 3.73
N ALA A 71 2.19 5.78 2.44
CA ALA A 71 1.19 6.20 1.46
C ALA A 71 0.11 5.13 1.23
N TYR A 72 0.50 3.86 1.17
CA TYR A 72 -0.44 2.74 1.08
C TYR A 72 -1.37 2.68 2.31
N TYR A 73 -0.85 2.79 3.52
CA TYR A 73 -1.66 2.81 4.75
C TYR A 73 -2.56 4.04 4.84
N GLY A 74 -2.08 5.20 4.41
CA GLY A 74 -2.90 6.41 4.25
C GLY A 74 -4.07 6.20 3.29
N ALA A 75 -3.84 5.55 2.15
CA ALA A 75 -4.87 5.22 1.19
C ALA A 75 -5.88 4.19 1.74
N CYS A 76 -5.44 3.22 2.55
CA CYS A 76 -6.33 2.29 3.26
C CYS A 76 -7.23 3.03 4.27
N THR A 77 -6.69 3.97 5.05
CA THR A 77 -7.51 4.79 5.97
C THR A 77 -8.50 5.66 5.20
N TRP A 78 -8.09 6.21 4.06
CA TRP A 78 -8.98 6.99 3.23
C TRP A 78 -10.14 6.15 2.70
N LEU A 79 -9.86 4.93 2.24
CA LEU A 79 -10.87 3.96 1.83
C LEU A 79 -11.85 3.65 2.97
N ASP A 80 -11.33 3.37 4.16
CA ASP A 80 -12.13 3.11 5.37
C ASP A 80 -13.10 4.27 5.66
N GLN A 81 -12.64 5.52 5.56
CA GLN A 81 -13.51 6.70 5.70
C GLN A 81 -14.60 6.75 4.62
N GLN A 82 -14.31 6.37 3.37
CA GLN A 82 -15.34 6.34 2.32
C GLN A 82 -16.38 5.26 2.57
N ILE A 83 -15.97 4.10 3.07
CA ILE A 83 -16.89 3.03 3.49
C ILE A 83 -17.78 3.54 4.64
N GLY A 84 -17.19 4.19 5.65
CA GLY A 84 -17.93 4.79 6.75
C GLY A 84 -19.01 5.77 6.28
N ARG A 85 -18.70 6.63 5.29
CA ARG A 85 -19.67 7.56 4.69
C ARG A 85 -20.86 6.86 4.04
N VAL A 86 -20.63 5.71 3.39
CA VAL A 86 -21.70 4.92 2.78
C VAL A 86 -22.59 4.31 3.86
N LEU A 87 -21.98 3.70 4.89
CA LEU A 87 -22.72 3.09 5.99
C LEU A 87 -23.57 4.13 6.75
N SER A 88 -23.00 5.30 7.07
CA SER A 88 -23.74 6.37 7.74
C SER A 88 -24.89 6.96 6.91
N ALA A 89 -24.89 6.77 5.59
CA ALA A 89 -26.00 7.20 4.73
C ALA A 89 -27.15 6.16 4.68
N LEU A 90 -26.92 4.96 5.22
CA LEU A 90 -27.92 3.89 5.33
C LEU A 90 -28.62 3.85 6.69
N ASP A 91 -28.02 4.50 7.71
CA ASP A 91 -28.63 4.72 9.03
C ASP A 91 -29.73 5.80 8.98
#